data_AF-A0A8S3YTQ5-F1
#
_entry.id   AF-A0A8S3YTQ5-F1
#
_cell.length_a   1.000
_cell.length_b   1.000
_cell.length_c   1.000
_cell.angle_alpha   90.00
_cell.angle_beta   90.00
_cell.angle_gamma   90.00
#
_symmetry.space_group_name_H-M   'P 1'
#
loop_
_entity.id
_entity.type
_entity.pdbx_description
1 polymer ?
#
loop_
_entity_poly.entity_id
_entity_poly.type
_entity_poly.pdbx_seq_one_letter_code
_entity_poly.pdbx_strand_id
1 'polypeptide(L)'
;MYMMGNLDSRHLDHGHNRYDSRGAGLELQRKPSVPVPRLPMPDGNELERRFTKVLTSMDLPPDKAKVLKSYDDERKWDLICDQERVHAKDPPHVYLDKLKTYLDPKATRSSRQAMCIAIHTMIPVPFI
;
A
#
# COMPACT_ATOMS: atom_id res chain seq x y z
N MET A 1 10.19 58.32 0.72
CA MET A 1 9.19 59.39 0.62
C MET A 1 7.87 58.77 0.17
N TYR A 2 6.95 58.67 1.13
CA TYR A 2 5.46 58.67 1.11
C TYR A 2 4.76 58.58 -0.26
N MET A 3 3.70 57.78 -0.46
CA MET A 3 2.38 57.98 0.17
C MET A 3 1.58 56.69 0.40
N MET A 4 0.81 56.71 1.50
CA MET A 4 -0.29 55.83 1.89
C MET A 4 -1.59 56.16 1.11
N GLY A 5 -2.53 55.21 1.05
CA GLY A 5 -3.97 55.45 0.86
C GLY A 5 -4.54 54.83 -0.43
N ASN A 6 -5.75 54.24 -0.46
CA ASN A 6 -6.79 54.08 0.55
C ASN A 6 -7.77 52.99 0.06
N LEU A 7 -8.61 52.52 0.99
CA LEU A 7 -9.79 51.65 0.85
C LEU A 7 -10.50 51.70 -0.52
N ASP A 8 -10.92 50.53 -1.03
CA ASP A 8 -12.33 50.40 -1.40
C ASP A 8 -12.84 48.95 -1.40
N SER A 9 -14.01 48.85 -0.79
CA SER A 9 -14.85 47.67 -0.63
C SER A 9 -15.34 47.18 -1.98
N ARG A 10 -15.09 45.91 -2.31
CA ARG A 10 -15.87 45.19 -3.33
C ARG A 10 -16.24 43.81 -2.82
N HIS A 11 -17.33 43.82 -2.04
CA HIS A 11 -18.28 42.73 -1.97
C HIS A 11 -18.65 42.27 -3.38
N LEU A 12 -18.23 41.06 -3.73
CA LEU A 12 -18.82 40.24 -4.78
C LEU A 12 -19.05 38.87 -4.15
N ASP A 13 -20.21 38.74 -3.52
CA ASP A 13 -20.95 37.49 -3.50
C ASP A 13 -20.98 36.93 -4.93
N HIS A 14 -20.58 35.68 -5.11
CA HIS A 14 -21.06 34.69 -6.10
C HIS A 14 -20.03 33.57 -6.22
N GLY A 15 -20.28 32.46 -5.51
CA GLY A 15 -19.46 31.26 -5.65
C GLY A 15 -19.77 30.16 -4.65
N HIS A 16 -21.04 29.93 -4.30
CA HIS A 16 -21.46 28.64 -3.76
C HIS A 16 -21.19 27.56 -4.81
N ASN A 17 -20.00 26.96 -4.80
CA ASN A 17 -19.78 25.72 -5.54
C ASN A 17 -20.37 24.58 -4.72
N ARG A 18 -21.66 24.41 -4.96
CA ARG A 18 -22.53 23.31 -4.57
C ARG A 18 -21.93 21.98 -5.07
N TYR A 19 -21.01 21.37 -4.34
CA TYR A 19 -20.74 19.93 -4.47
C TYR A 19 -21.80 19.15 -3.69
N ASP A 20 -23.03 19.22 -4.21
CA ASP A 20 -24.10 18.30 -3.85
C ASP A 20 -24.31 17.33 -5.01
N SER A 21 -23.91 16.08 -4.76
CA SER A 21 -24.54 14.85 -5.22
C SER A 21 -24.89 14.70 -6.70
N ARG A 22 -23.92 14.19 -7.47
CA ARG A 22 -24.12 13.10 -8.45
C ARG A 22 -22.85 12.24 -8.36
N GLY A 23 -22.85 11.13 -7.62
CA GLY A 23 -23.57 9.94 -8.04
C GLY A 23 -22.82 9.24 -9.18
N ALA A 24 -21.56 8.87 -8.96
CA ALA A 24 -20.86 7.87 -9.73
C ALA A 24 -19.80 7.26 -8.82
N GLY A 25 -20.17 6.16 -8.16
CA GLY A 25 -19.28 5.41 -7.31
C GLY A 25 -18.03 5.02 -8.09
N LEU A 26 -16.86 5.28 -7.50
CA LEU A 26 -15.66 4.52 -7.82
C LEU A 26 -15.85 3.13 -7.24
N GLU A 27 -16.77 2.38 -7.85
CA GLU A 27 -16.86 0.95 -7.67
C GLU A 27 -15.61 0.39 -8.35
N LEU A 28 -14.57 0.20 -7.54
CA LEU A 28 -13.46 -0.69 -7.88
C LEU A 28 -14.10 -2.03 -8.20
N GLN A 29 -14.31 -2.27 -9.49
CA GLN A 29 -14.79 -3.53 -10.02
C GLN A 29 -13.76 -4.61 -9.69
N ARG A 30 -13.84 -5.15 -8.47
CA ARG A 30 -13.19 -6.39 -8.10
C ARG A 30 -13.77 -7.43 -9.04
N LYS A 31 -12.96 -7.85 -10.02
CA LYS A 31 -13.21 -9.09 -10.77
C LYS A 31 -13.61 -10.16 -9.74
N PRO A 32 -14.69 -10.94 -9.96
CA PRO A 32 -15.09 -11.97 -9.02
C PRO A 32 -13.93 -12.98 -8.92
N SER A 33 -13.13 -12.84 -7.87
CA SER A 33 -12.15 -13.83 -7.50
C SER A 33 -12.95 -15.07 -7.14
N VAL A 34 -12.64 -16.17 -7.82
CA VAL A 34 -13.10 -17.54 -7.53
C VAL A 34 -13.41 -17.69 -6.04
N PRO A 35 -14.57 -18.25 -5.64
CA PRO A 35 -14.88 -18.47 -4.24
C PRO A 35 -13.78 -19.34 -3.65
N VAL A 36 -12.87 -18.70 -2.93
CA VAL A 36 -11.92 -19.40 -2.07
C VAL A 36 -12.80 -20.16 -1.07
N PRO A 37 -12.52 -21.43 -0.75
CA PRO A 37 -13.12 -22.07 0.41
C PRO A 37 -12.71 -21.25 1.63
N ARG A 38 -13.50 -20.22 1.94
CA ARG A 38 -13.20 -19.28 3.02
C ARG A 38 -13.39 -20.09 4.28
N LEU A 39 -12.35 -20.10 5.11
CA LEU A 39 -12.55 -20.50 6.49
C LEU A 39 -13.74 -19.67 7.02
N PRO A 40 -14.66 -20.29 7.77
CA PRO A 40 -15.80 -19.56 8.29
C PRO A 40 -15.31 -18.37 9.11
N MET A 41 -15.98 -17.22 8.97
CA MET A 41 -15.63 -16.02 9.73
C MET A 41 -15.72 -16.35 11.23
N PRO A 42 -14.66 -16.08 12.02
CA PRO A 42 -14.66 -16.36 13.45
C PRO A 42 -15.54 -15.36 14.20
N ASP A 43 -15.76 -15.61 15.49
CA ASP A 43 -16.49 -14.70 16.37
C ASP A 43 -15.87 -13.29 16.38
N GLY A 44 -16.70 -12.25 16.56
CA GLY A 44 -16.28 -10.86 16.46
C GLY A 44 -15.06 -10.48 17.32
N ASN A 45 -14.92 -11.06 18.51
CA ASN A 45 -13.75 -10.84 19.37
C ASN A 45 -12.44 -11.34 18.76
N GLU A 46 -12.45 -12.54 18.18
CA GLU A 46 -11.26 -13.11 17.53
C GLU A 46 -11.00 -12.42 16.18
N LEU A 47 -12.05 -12.06 15.46
CA LEU A 47 -11.96 -11.27 14.24
C LEU A 47 -11.22 -9.95 14.49
N GLU A 48 -11.62 -9.17 15.50
CA GLU A 48 -10.99 -7.89 15.82
C GLU A 48 -9.54 -8.07 16.29
N ARG A 49 -9.24 -9.14 17.04
CA ARG A 49 -7.88 -9.47 17.45
C ARG A 49 -6.98 -9.75 16.25
N ARG A 50 -7.44 -10.58 15.31
CA ARG A 50 -6.72 -10.89 14.07
C ARG A 50 -6.56 -9.66 13.18
N PHE A 51 -7.62 -8.87 13.04
CA PHE A 51 -7.61 -7.64 12.26
C PHE A 51 -6.59 -6.63 12.80
N THR A 52 -6.55 -6.43 14.12
CA THR A 52 -5.59 -5.55 14.79
C THR A 52 -4.15 -6.00 14.54
N LYS A 53 -3.88 -7.31 14.58
CA LYS A 53 -2.57 -7.87 14.25
C LYS A 53 -2.17 -7.54 12.81
N VAL A 54 -3.09 -7.71 11.85
CA VAL A 54 -2.86 -7.37 10.44
C VAL A 54 -2.56 -5.87 10.31
N LEU A 55 -3.40 -4.99 10.85
CA LEU A 55 -3.18 -3.53 10.77
C LEU A 55 -1.83 -3.09 11.35
N THR A 56 -1.39 -3.72 12.44
CA THR A 56 -0.10 -3.42 13.07
C THR A 56 1.07 -3.81 12.15
N SER A 57 0.95 -4.92 11.41
CA SER A 57 1.98 -5.38 10.48
C SER A 57 2.08 -4.58 9.17
N MET A 58 1.09 -3.73 8.87
CA MET A 58 1.04 -2.95 7.63
C MET A 58 1.75 -1.59 7.73
N ASP A 59 2.25 -1.19 8.91
CA ASP A 59 2.93 0.10 9.16
C ASP A 59 2.20 1.31 8.55
N LEU A 60 0.90 1.39 8.80
CA LEU A 60 0.04 2.42 8.20
C LEU A 60 0.09 3.75 8.95
N PRO A 61 -0.04 4.89 8.22
CA PRO A 61 -0.30 6.17 8.87
C PRO A 61 -1.66 6.16 9.60
N PRO A 62 -1.84 6.98 10.64
CA PRO A 62 -3.01 6.94 11.52
C PRO A 62 -4.33 7.14 10.80
N ASP A 63 -4.37 8.01 9.78
CA ASP A 63 -5.58 8.32 9.03
C ASP A 63 -6.08 7.11 8.22
N LYS A 64 -5.17 6.38 7.57
CA LYS A 64 -5.52 5.17 6.80
C LYS A 64 -5.92 4.03 7.73
N ALA A 65 -5.22 3.86 8.84
CA ALA A 65 -5.58 2.86 9.84
C ALA A 65 -6.99 3.11 10.42
N LYS A 66 -7.34 4.38 10.66
CA LYS A 66 -8.69 4.75 11.14
C LYS A 66 -9.79 4.38 10.16
N VAL A 67 -9.56 4.58 8.85
CA VAL A 67 -10.51 4.18 7.80
C VAL A 67 -10.72 2.66 7.79
N LEU A 68 -9.64 1.88 7.92
CA LEU A 68 -9.75 0.43 7.95
C LEU A 68 -10.45 -0.08 9.22
N LYS A 69 -10.26 0.58 10.37
CA LYS A 69 -10.96 0.23 11.62
C LYS A 69 -12.47 0.37 11.54
N SER A 70 -12.99 1.24 10.67
CA SER A 70 -14.44 1.43 10.49
C SER A 70 -15.06 0.47 9.47
N TYR A 71 -14.32 -0.53 8.97
CA TYR A 71 -14.89 -1.54 8.08
C TYR A 71 -15.87 -2.45 8.81
N ASP A 72 -16.85 -2.96 8.06
CA ASP A 72 -17.72 -4.05 8.47
C ASP A 72 -16.93 -5.38 8.59
N ASP A 73 -17.51 -6.33 9.32
CA ASP A 73 -16.84 -7.59 9.66
C ASP A 73 -16.48 -8.44 8.43
N GLU A 74 -17.32 -8.45 7.39
CA GLU A 74 -17.02 -9.15 6.13
C GLU A 74 -15.78 -8.57 5.44
N ARG A 75 -15.67 -7.24 5.37
CA ARG A 75 -14.47 -6.59 4.82
C ARG A 75 -13.23 -6.80 5.68
N LYS A 76 -13.36 -6.81 7.01
CA LYS A 76 -12.25 -7.14 7.92
C LYS A 76 -11.77 -8.56 7.70
N TRP A 77 -12.71 -9.50 7.56
CA TRP A 77 -12.39 -10.91 7.33
C TRP A 77 -11.72 -11.12 5.98
N ASP A 78 -12.22 -10.50 4.91
CA ASP A 78 -11.58 -10.52 3.61
C ASP A 78 -10.14 -10.02 3.66
N LEU A 79 -9.89 -8.92 4.36
CA LEU A 79 -8.53 -8.39 4.53
C LEU A 79 -7.61 -9.35 5.28
N ILE A 80 -8.12 -10.01 6.33
CA ILE A 80 -7.35 -11.01 7.09
C ILE A 80 -6.99 -12.20 6.19
N CYS A 81 -7.97 -12.74 5.46
CA CYS A 81 -7.74 -13.83 4.52
C CYS A 81 -6.72 -13.45 3.44
N ASP A 82 -6.84 -12.24 2.87
CA ASP A 82 -5.89 -11.75 1.86
C ASP A 82 -4.47 -11.67 2.43
N GLN A 83 -4.31 -11.18 3.67
CA GLN A 83 -3.01 -11.07 4.31
C GLN A 83 -2.35 -12.44 4.56
N GLU A 84 -3.11 -13.44 5.01
CA GLU A 84 -2.59 -14.80 5.26
C GLU A 84 -2.14 -15.51 3.97
N ARG A 85 -2.66 -15.09 2.81
CA ARG A 85 -2.32 -15.67 1.52
C ARG A 85 -1.02 -15.11 0.95
N VAL A 86 -0.61 -13.92 1.38
CA VAL A 86 0.59 -13.26 0.87
C VAL A 86 1.83 -13.78 1.60
N HIS A 87 2.76 -14.34 0.82
CA HIS A 87 4.06 -14.80 1.32
C HIS A 87 5.18 -13.99 0.66
N ALA A 88 6.15 -13.55 1.46
CA ALA A 88 7.37 -12.96 0.91
C ALA A 88 8.12 -14.01 0.08
N LYS A 89 8.67 -13.59 -1.07
CA LYS A 89 9.33 -14.50 -2.02
C LYS A 89 10.54 -15.20 -1.42
N ASP A 90 11.47 -14.42 -0.86
CA ASP A 90 12.66 -14.94 -0.21
C ASP A 90 12.79 -14.32 1.19
N PRO A 91 13.31 -15.06 2.18
CA PRO A 91 13.60 -14.51 3.50
C PRO A 91 14.75 -13.48 3.44
N PRO A 92 14.82 -12.54 4.39
CA PRO A 92 15.73 -11.40 4.31
C PRO A 92 17.22 -11.77 4.21
N HIS A 93 17.64 -12.88 4.82
CA HIS A 93 19.03 -13.33 4.79
C HIS A 93 19.52 -13.66 3.37
N VAL A 94 18.65 -14.11 2.47
CA VAL A 94 18.98 -14.39 1.06
C VAL A 94 19.53 -13.14 0.38
N TYR A 95 19.00 -11.96 0.69
CA TYR A 95 19.48 -10.71 0.12
C TYR A 95 20.80 -10.27 0.77
N LEU A 96 20.99 -10.50 2.07
CA LEU A 96 22.24 -10.21 2.76
C LEU A 96 23.40 -11.06 2.23
N ASP A 97 23.18 -12.34 1.97
CA ASP A 97 24.21 -13.24 1.46
C ASP A 97 24.59 -12.92 0.01
N LYS A 98 23.61 -12.51 -0.82
CA LYS A 98 23.88 -11.94 -2.15
C LYS A 98 24.78 -10.71 -2.03
N LEU A 99 24.45 -9.76 -1.16
CA LEU A 99 25.26 -8.56 -0.93
C LEU A 99 26.69 -8.88 -0.46
N LYS A 100 26.85 -9.78 0.52
CA LYS A 100 28.17 -10.24 0.98
C LYS A 100 29.00 -10.82 -0.17
N THR A 101 28.37 -11.61 -1.04
CA THR A 101 29.05 -12.21 -2.21
C THR A 101 29.51 -11.14 -3.21
N TYR A 102 28.74 -10.07 -3.42
CA TYR A 102 29.17 -8.93 -4.25
C TYR A 102 30.35 -8.16 -3.66
N LEU A 103 30.38 -8.05 -2.34
CA LEU A 103 31.39 -7.30 -1.60
C LEU A 103 32.66 -8.09 -1.28
N ASP A 104 32.61 -9.43 -1.35
CA ASP A 104 33.77 -10.29 -1.03
C ASP A 104 34.89 -10.07 -2.06
N PRO A 105 36.03 -9.47 -1.66
CA PRO A 105 37.18 -9.23 -2.53
C PRO A 105 37.75 -10.50 -3.18
N LYS A 106 37.52 -11.66 -2.54
CA LYS A 106 38.01 -12.98 -2.98
C LYS A 106 36.99 -13.74 -3.83
N ALA A 107 35.75 -13.26 -3.95
CA ALA A 107 34.77 -13.85 -4.85
C ALA A 107 35.28 -13.79 -6.29
N THR A 108 35.23 -14.92 -7.00
CA THR A 108 35.77 -15.03 -8.34
C THR A 108 35.06 -14.07 -9.30
N ARG A 109 35.81 -13.48 -10.24
CA ARG A 109 35.28 -12.54 -11.24
C ARG A 109 34.11 -13.14 -12.03
N SER A 110 34.11 -14.46 -12.23
CA SER A 110 33.04 -15.24 -12.87
C SER A 110 31.75 -15.26 -12.04
N SER A 111 31.84 -15.53 -10.73
CA SER A 111 30.68 -15.47 -9.83
C SER A 111 30.08 -14.07 -9.74
N ARG A 112 30.91 -13.03 -9.74
CA ARG A 112 30.43 -11.64 -9.80
C ARG A 112 29.72 -11.33 -11.12
N GLN A 113 30.24 -11.80 -12.26
CA GLN A 113 29.65 -11.55 -13.57
C GLN A 113 28.33 -12.31 -13.78
N ALA A 114 28.26 -13.59 -13.41
CA ALA A 114 27.03 -14.38 -13.48
C ALA A 114 25.90 -13.78 -12.61
N MET A 115 26.24 -13.26 -11.43
CA MET A 115 25.28 -12.65 -10.52
C MET A 115 24.85 -11.24 -10.97
N CYS A 116 25.77 -10.40 -11.48
CA CYS A 116 25.42 -9.11 -12.08
C CYS A 116 24.44 -9.27 -13.26
N ILE A 117 24.65 -10.30 -14.10
CA ILE A 117 23.71 -10.63 -15.18
C ILE A 117 22.35 -11.02 -14.61
N ALA A 118 22.32 -11.83 -13.54
CA ALA A 118 21.07 -12.23 -12.89
C ALA A 118 20.31 -11.07 -12.23
N ILE A 119 20.99 -10.05 -11.69
CA ILE A 119 20.30 -8.84 -11.19
C ILE A 119 19.80 -7.98 -12.35
N HIS A 120 20.60 -7.79 -13.40
CA HIS A 120 20.22 -6.99 -14.58
C HIS A 120 19.01 -7.59 -15.32
N THR A 121 18.85 -8.91 -15.34
CA THR A 121 17.68 -9.58 -15.94
C THR A 121 16.45 -9.63 -15.04
N MET A 122 16.59 -9.42 -13.72
CA MET A 122 15.47 -9.42 -12.78
C MET A 122 14.80 -8.06 -12.59
N ILE A 123 15.42 -6.97 -13.05
CA ILE A 123 14.80 -5.65 -13.10
C ILE A 123 14.51 -5.35 -14.58
N PRO A 124 13.29 -5.59 -15.09
CA PRO A 124 12.96 -5.15 -16.44
C PRO A 124 13.04 -3.63 -16.47
N VAL A 125 14.10 -3.09 -17.06
CA VAL A 125 14.17 -1.67 -17.43
C VAL A 125 13.07 -1.45 -18.46
N PRO A 126 12.04 -0.63 -18.19
CA PRO A 126 11.09 -0.27 -19.23
C PRO A 126 11.87 0.50 -20.29
N PHE A 127 11.90 -0.06 -21.49
CA PHE A 127 12.34 0.64 -22.69
C PHE A 127 11.45 1.89 -22.83
N ILE A 128 12.11 3.05 -22.93
CA ILE A 128 11.49 4.36 -23.17
C ILE A 128 10.91 4.38 -24.59
#